data_AF-A0A2P6TL87-F1
#
_entry.id   AF-A0A2P6TL87-F1
#
_cell.length_a   1.000
_cell.length_b   1.000
_cell.length_c   1.000
_cell.angle_alpha   90.00
_cell.angle_beta   90.00
_cell.angle_gamma   90.00
#
_symmetry.space_group_name_H-M   'P 1'
#
loop_
_entity.id
_entity.type
_entity.pdbx_description
1 polymer ?
#
loop_
_entity_poly.entity_id
_entity_poly.type
_entity_poly.pdbx_seq_one_letter_code
_entity_poly.pdbx_strand_id
1 'polypeptide(L)'
;MDKLRGLLPSLLSFYGDPSRRAVNERGATLDLGGWQLTATLHALLAVRLWHQERGTGLALFCLSYTVLAVGMAGLIRWRRSVYVKHRELLTSAANAHHTAMLLHLVLRGGLPLFSLHGGRPLRLLGLLAVANSSVLTMIYFTHGRMSLPAMRRLLPLLALQPLARSMPLCRCLLREEGAAAPMHALYQAVAAAHEAPLLPVASLAVVPDLGPLHACLAVNAWLLLAVSVALPLSLLRLMEQRTAAARPPAQHAVAQRAASQLKDMSGVAWPMRAFLGSSLVWCAAELGLLAWQVVGQRALRSTA
;
A
#
# COMPACT_ATOMS: atom_id res chain seq x y z
N MET A 1 13.59 29.54 15.71
CA MET A 1 14.12 29.11 14.39
C MET A 1 15.21 28.04 14.51
N ASP A 2 15.71 27.75 15.72
CA ASP A 2 16.89 26.88 15.92
C ASP A 2 16.65 25.39 15.65
N LYS A 3 15.40 24.90 15.84
CA LYS A 3 15.04 23.51 15.49
C LYS A 3 15.15 23.22 13.99
N LEU A 4 14.93 24.22 13.12
CA LEU A 4 15.07 24.06 11.67
C LEU A 4 16.54 24.00 11.24
N ARG A 5 17.44 24.71 11.93
CA ARG A 5 18.89 24.67 11.63
C ARG A 5 19.49 23.29 11.87
N GLY A 6 19.00 22.52 12.84
CA GLY A 6 19.44 21.15 13.10
C GLY A 6 18.96 20.11 12.07
N LEU A 7 17.88 20.39 11.32
CA LEU A 7 17.34 19.45 10.34
C LEU A 7 18.19 19.38 9.07
N LEU A 8 18.77 20.50 8.64
CA LEU A 8 19.52 20.57 7.39
C LEU A 8 20.78 19.68 7.42
N PRO A 9 21.65 19.71 8.45
CA PRO A 9 22.78 18.79 8.56
C PRO A 9 22.35 17.32 8.65
N SER A 10 21.26 17.02 9.36
CA SER A 10 20.70 15.65 9.45
C SER A 10 20.19 15.15 8.09
N LEU A 11 19.61 16.03 7.26
CA LEU A 11 19.19 15.68 5.91
C LEU A 11 20.40 15.50 4.98
N LEU A 12 21.39 16.38 5.05
CA LEU A 12 22.59 16.29 4.22
C LEU A 12 23.40 15.02 4.54
N SER A 13 23.57 14.69 5.83
CA SER A 13 24.24 13.45 6.23
C SER A 13 23.47 12.21 5.77
N PHE A 14 22.13 12.24 5.86
CA PHE A 14 21.27 11.17 5.35
C PHE A 14 21.44 10.94 3.84
N TYR A 15 21.48 12.00 3.03
CA TYR A 15 21.68 11.85 1.59
C TYR A 15 23.12 11.44 1.22
N GLY A 16 24.09 11.71 2.10
CA GLY A 16 25.50 11.34 1.95
C GLY A 16 25.82 9.88 2.29
N ASP A 17 24.97 9.17 3.04
CA ASP A 17 25.25 7.83 3.55
C ASP A 17 25.49 6.78 2.43
N PRO A 18 26.69 6.16 2.35
CA PRO A 18 27.00 5.14 1.34
C PRO A 18 26.21 3.84 1.55
N SER A 19 25.89 3.49 2.80
CA SER A 19 25.14 2.27 3.12
C SER A 19 23.70 2.36 2.60
N ARG A 20 23.06 3.51 2.78
CA ARG A 20 21.77 3.86 2.18
C ARG A 20 21.81 3.74 0.67
N ARG A 21 22.79 4.36 0.01
CA ARG A 21 22.94 4.28 -1.46
C ARG A 21 23.03 2.85 -1.95
N ALA A 22 23.80 1.99 -1.27
CA ALA A 22 23.92 0.57 -1.64
C ALA A 22 22.62 -0.23 -1.44
N VAL A 23 21.75 0.15 -0.50
CA VAL A 23 20.41 -0.44 -0.34
C VAL A 23 19.48 0.03 -1.46
N ASN A 24 19.47 1.33 -1.75
CA ASN A 24 18.66 1.90 -2.82
C ASN A 24 19.05 1.37 -4.21
N GLU A 25 20.34 1.15 -4.43
CA GLU A 25 20.87 0.55 -5.66
C GLU A 25 20.32 -0.86 -5.88
N ARG A 26 20.24 -1.67 -4.83
CA ARG A 26 19.64 -3.02 -4.88
C ARG A 26 18.14 -2.96 -5.09
N GLY A 27 17.46 -2.02 -4.43
CA GLY A 27 16.02 -1.82 -4.56
C GLY A 27 15.60 -1.36 -5.97
N ALA A 28 16.41 -0.53 -6.64
CA ALA A 28 16.07 0.02 -7.95
C ALA A 28 15.85 -1.04 -9.04
N THR A 29 16.45 -2.24 -8.94
CA THR A 29 16.19 -3.33 -9.89
C THR A 29 14.80 -3.93 -9.70
N LEU A 30 14.36 -4.12 -8.46
CA LEU A 30 13.00 -4.59 -8.15
C LEU A 30 11.96 -3.51 -8.52
N ASP A 31 12.29 -2.25 -8.22
CA ASP A 31 11.41 -1.12 -8.53
C ASP A 31 11.15 -1.00 -10.04
N LEU A 32 12.14 -1.27 -10.90
CA LEU A 32 11.96 -1.19 -12.36
C LEU A 32 10.81 -2.08 -12.82
N GLY A 33 10.81 -3.35 -12.41
CA GLY A 33 9.73 -4.29 -12.74
C GLY A 33 8.40 -3.87 -12.10
N GLY A 34 8.43 -3.37 -10.85
CA GLY A 34 7.26 -2.87 -10.16
C GLY A 34 6.61 -1.66 -10.86
N TRP A 35 7.42 -0.71 -11.32
CA TRP A 35 6.95 0.46 -12.07
C TRP A 35 6.40 0.09 -13.44
N GLN A 36 7.05 -0.84 -14.15
CA GLN A 36 6.54 -1.35 -15.44
C GLN A 36 5.19 -2.04 -15.27
N LEU A 37 5.07 -2.95 -14.30
CA LEU A 37 3.79 -3.63 -14.01
C LEU A 37 2.71 -2.62 -13.62
N THR A 38 3.06 -1.66 -12.76
CA THR A 38 2.15 -0.60 -12.31
C THR A 38 1.66 0.24 -13.49
N ALA A 39 2.56 0.67 -14.38
CA ALA A 39 2.21 1.41 -15.59
C ALA A 39 1.23 0.61 -16.46
N THR A 40 1.50 -0.67 -16.71
CA THR A 40 0.62 -1.53 -17.52
C THR A 40 -0.76 -1.67 -16.88
N LEU A 41 -0.84 -2.00 -15.59
CA LEU A 41 -2.12 -2.18 -14.90
C LEU A 41 -2.96 -0.90 -14.90
N HIS A 42 -2.33 0.26 -14.66
CA HIS A 42 -3.05 1.54 -14.65
C HIS A 42 -3.40 2.02 -16.07
N ALA A 43 -2.61 1.69 -17.09
CA ALA A 43 -2.99 1.93 -18.48
C ALA A 43 -4.25 1.14 -18.85
N LEU A 44 -4.31 -0.15 -18.51
CA LEU A 44 -5.49 -0.99 -18.74
C LEU A 44 -6.71 -0.46 -17.97
N LEU A 45 -6.52 -0.04 -16.72
CA LEU A 45 -7.59 0.59 -15.94
C LEU A 45 -8.07 1.90 -16.59
N ALA A 46 -7.16 2.76 -17.04
CA ALA A 46 -7.51 4.00 -17.73
C ALA A 46 -8.28 3.73 -19.03
N VAL A 47 -7.87 2.74 -19.83
CA VAL A 47 -8.58 2.30 -21.05
C VAL A 47 -9.98 1.81 -20.71
N ARG A 48 -10.13 0.99 -19.66
CA ARG A 48 -11.45 0.56 -19.18
C ARG A 48 -12.32 1.76 -18.78
N LEU A 49 -11.79 2.67 -17.97
CA LEU A 49 -12.51 3.87 -17.53
C LEU A 49 -12.91 4.76 -18.71
N TRP A 50 -12.07 4.83 -19.75
CA TRP A 50 -12.36 5.53 -20.99
C TRP A 50 -13.56 4.90 -21.73
N HIS A 51 -13.59 3.57 -21.83
CA HIS A 51 -14.67 2.85 -22.51
C HIS A 51 -16.00 2.82 -21.74
N GLN A 52 -16.00 2.98 -20.41
CA GLN A 52 -17.24 2.97 -19.61
C GLN A 52 -18.02 4.31 -19.65
N GLU A 53 -17.69 5.20 -20.62
CA GLU A 53 -18.47 6.36 -21.09
C GLU A 53 -18.84 7.49 -20.10
N ARG A 54 -18.37 7.50 -18.84
CA ARG A 54 -18.81 8.54 -17.87
C ARG A 54 -17.73 9.36 -17.17
N GLY A 55 -16.47 9.32 -17.62
CA GLY A 55 -15.44 10.13 -16.96
C GLY A 55 -14.10 10.21 -17.67
N THR A 56 -14.00 11.03 -18.73
CA THR A 56 -12.72 11.43 -19.32
C THR A 56 -11.75 11.95 -18.25
N GLY A 57 -12.26 12.71 -17.27
CA GLY A 57 -11.48 13.18 -16.13
C GLY A 57 -10.88 12.06 -15.26
N LEU A 58 -11.62 10.99 -14.98
CA LEU A 58 -11.13 9.86 -14.18
C LEU A 58 -10.07 9.05 -14.94
N ALA A 59 -10.32 8.80 -16.23
CA ALA A 59 -9.36 8.13 -17.10
C ALA A 59 -8.07 8.94 -17.24
N LEU A 60 -8.16 10.26 -17.45
CA LEU A 60 -7.00 11.17 -17.50
C LEU A 60 -6.23 11.19 -16.16
N PHE A 61 -6.94 11.21 -15.04
CA PHE A 61 -6.29 11.19 -13.73
C PHE A 61 -5.58 9.85 -13.48
N CYS A 62 -6.17 8.73 -13.90
CA CYS A 62 -5.50 7.43 -13.88
C CYS A 62 -4.27 7.39 -14.82
N LEU A 63 -4.42 7.93 -16.03
CA LEU A 63 -3.34 8.04 -17.01
C LEU A 63 -2.17 8.89 -16.50
N SER A 64 -2.44 9.93 -15.69
CA SER A 64 -1.38 10.74 -15.07
C SER A 64 -0.45 9.89 -14.19
N TYR A 65 -0.99 8.90 -13.48
CA TYR A 65 -0.19 7.97 -12.68
C TYR A 65 0.54 6.95 -13.56
N THR A 66 -0.07 6.50 -14.66
CA THR A 66 0.62 5.68 -15.67
C THR A 66 1.84 6.40 -16.23
N VAL A 67 1.70 7.67 -16.61
CA VAL A 67 2.82 8.49 -17.11
C VAL A 67 3.90 8.63 -16.04
N LEU A 68 3.52 8.87 -14.78
CA LEU A 68 4.47 8.90 -13.66
C LEU A 68 5.22 7.56 -13.53
N ALA A 69 4.52 6.42 -13.58
CA ALA A 69 5.12 5.10 -13.46
C ALA A 69 6.08 4.79 -14.63
N VAL A 70 5.72 5.12 -15.87
CA VAL A 70 6.61 5.02 -17.04
C VAL A 70 7.83 5.93 -16.85
N GLY A 71 7.62 7.17 -16.40
CA GLY A 71 8.69 8.12 -16.10
C GLY A 71 9.67 7.60 -15.04
N MET A 72 9.16 6.95 -13.99
CA MET A 72 9.97 6.33 -12.94
C MET A 72 10.78 5.14 -13.47
N ALA A 73 10.17 4.27 -14.28
CA ALA A 73 10.88 3.19 -14.96
C ALA A 73 11.98 3.71 -15.90
N GLY A 74 11.68 4.75 -16.68
CA GLY A 74 12.66 5.45 -17.53
C GLY A 74 13.79 6.08 -16.73
N LEU A 75 13.47 6.73 -15.60
CA LEU A 75 14.46 7.34 -14.71
C LEU A 75 15.41 6.27 -14.14
N ILE A 76 14.91 5.11 -13.74
CA ILE A 76 15.75 3.99 -13.28
C ILE A 76 16.66 3.47 -14.41
N ARG A 77 16.13 3.36 -15.63
CA ARG A 77 16.87 2.80 -16.77
C ARG A 77 17.94 3.75 -17.31
N TRP A 78 17.65 5.05 -17.37
CA TRP A 78 18.51 6.03 -18.05
C TRP A 78 19.28 6.96 -17.11
N ARG A 79 18.76 7.20 -15.90
CA ARG A 79 19.34 8.11 -14.90
C ARG A 79 19.35 7.46 -13.51
N ARG A 80 19.78 6.20 -13.45
CA ARG A 80 19.75 5.35 -12.25
C ARG A 80 20.36 6.03 -11.02
N SER A 81 21.49 6.72 -11.18
CA SER A 81 22.17 7.43 -10.08
C SER A 81 21.28 8.51 -9.43
N VAL A 82 20.50 9.23 -10.24
CA VAL A 82 19.54 10.24 -9.75
C VAL A 82 18.40 9.57 -9.01
N TYR A 83 17.83 8.50 -9.59
CA TYR A 83 16.78 7.72 -8.93
C TYR A 83 17.25 7.20 -7.57
N VAL A 84 18.40 6.52 -7.52
CA VAL A 84 18.95 5.92 -6.29
C VAL A 84 19.24 6.96 -5.22
N LYS A 85 19.73 8.15 -5.64
CA LYS A 85 19.98 9.28 -4.73
C LYS A 85 18.69 9.81 -4.10
N HIS A 86 17.58 9.84 -4.83
CA HIS A 86 16.31 10.44 -4.42
C HIS A 86 15.15 9.44 -4.24
N ARG A 87 15.46 8.14 -4.16
CA ARG A 87 14.50 7.04 -4.25
C ARG A 87 13.35 7.19 -3.25
N GLU A 88 13.62 7.39 -1.98
CA GLU A 88 12.60 7.48 -0.92
C GLU A 88 11.65 8.65 -1.16
N LEU A 89 12.17 9.81 -1.60
CA LEU A 89 11.34 10.97 -1.90
C LEU A 89 10.48 10.74 -3.15
N LEU A 90 11.09 10.28 -4.23
CA LEU A 90 10.39 10.03 -5.50
C LEU A 90 9.29 8.97 -5.33
N THR A 91 9.60 7.89 -4.63
CA THR A 91 8.67 6.79 -4.39
C THR A 91 7.56 7.18 -3.41
N SER A 92 7.85 7.97 -2.37
CA SER A 92 6.82 8.54 -1.52
C SER A 92 5.90 9.51 -2.27
N ALA A 93 6.45 10.38 -3.13
CA ALA A 93 5.65 11.28 -3.96
C ALA A 93 4.73 10.48 -4.91
N ALA A 94 5.26 9.43 -5.53
CA ALA A 94 4.45 8.54 -6.36
C ALA A 94 3.36 7.81 -5.57
N ASN A 95 3.65 7.33 -4.36
CA ASN A 95 2.64 6.69 -3.50
C ASN A 95 1.56 7.68 -3.03
N ALA A 96 1.91 8.95 -2.78
CA ALA A 96 0.95 10.01 -2.48
C ALA A 96 0.02 10.26 -3.68
N HIS A 97 0.58 10.33 -4.89
CA HIS A 97 -0.21 10.48 -6.13
C HIS A 97 -1.13 9.27 -6.36
N HIS A 98 -0.61 8.06 -6.19
CA HIS A 98 -1.39 6.83 -6.27
C HIS A 98 -2.57 6.83 -5.29
N THR A 99 -2.31 7.22 -4.03
CA THR A 99 -3.35 7.32 -3.00
C THR A 99 -4.38 8.38 -3.36
N ALA A 100 -3.97 9.52 -3.93
CA ALA A 100 -4.88 10.56 -4.41
C ALA A 100 -5.79 10.03 -5.51
N MET A 101 -5.18 9.38 -6.51
CA MET A 101 -5.85 8.76 -7.64
C MET A 101 -6.86 7.71 -7.19
N LEU A 102 -6.47 6.77 -6.32
CA LEU A 102 -7.34 5.70 -5.86
C LEU A 102 -8.53 6.24 -5.06
N LEU A 103 -8.30 7.17 -4.13
CA LEU A 103 -9.38 7.83 -3.40
C LEU A 103 -10.32 8.59 -4.34
N HIS A 104 -9.78 9.27 -5.36
CA HIS A 104 -10.59 9.99 -6.33
C HIS A 104 -11.46 9.03 -7.15
N LEU A 105 -10.90 7.90 -7.61
CA LEU A 105 -11.64 6.86 -8.33
C LEU A 105 -12.77 6.28 -7.48
N VAL A 106 -12.51 5.95 -6.23
CA VAL A 106 -13.53 5.40 -5.32
C VAL A 106 -14.62 6.44 -5.04
N LEU A 107 -14.26 7.66 -4.66
CA LEU A 107 -15.22 8.72 -4.29
C LEU A 107 -16.08 9.21 -5.45
N ARG A 108 -15.60 9.07 -6.69
CA ARG A 108 -16.33 9.46 -7.91
C ARG A 108 -17.05 8.28 -8.57
N GLY A 109 -17.07 7.10 -7.94
CA GLY A 109 -17.75 5.92 -8.48
C GLY A 109 -17.06 5.31 -9.71
N GLY A 110 -15.79 5.66 -9.96
CA GLY A 110 -14.99 5.01 -11.00
C GLY A 110 -14.66 3.55 -10.70
N LEU A 111 -14.76 3.16 -9.43
CA LEU A 111 -14.62 1.78 -8.96
C LEU A 111 -15.74 1.47 -7.97
N PRO A 112 -16.69 0.56 -8.28
CA PRO A 112 -17.72 0.12 -7.34
C PRO A 112 -17.11 -0.88 -6.33
N LEU A 113 -16.06 -0.44 -5.62
CA LEU A 113 -15.24 -1.33 -4.80
C LEU A 113 -16.05 -1.88 -3.62
N PHE A 114 -16.86 -1.04 -2.98
CA PHE A 114 -17.56 -1.41 -1.76
C PHE A 114 -18.74 -2.33 -1.99
N SER A 115 -19.40 -2.30 -3.16
CA SER A 115 -20.50 -3.23 -3.47
C SER A 115 -20.08 -4.71 -3.45
N LEU A 116 -18.77 -4.96 -3.53
CA LEU A 116 -18.19 -6.29 -3.42
C LEU A 116 -18.16 -6.82 -1.97
N HIS A 117 -18.58 -6.08 -0.94
CA HIS A 117 -18.42 -6.51 0.46
C HIS A 117 -19.23 -7.77 0.82
N GLY A 118 -20.41 -7.96 0.20
CA GLY A 118 -21.25 -9.15 0.37
C GLY A 118 -21.67 -9.45 1.82
N GLY A 119 -21.79 -8.42 2.66
CA GLY A 119 -22.13 -8.49 4.08
C GLY A 119 -20.99 -8.99 4.99
N ARG A 120 -19.80 -9.28 4.46
CA ARG A 120 -18.72 -9.92 5.22
C ARG A 120 -17.77 -8.87 5.83
N PRO A 121 -17.60 -8.83 7.17
CA PRO A 121 -16.73 -7.85 7.84
C PRO A 121 -15.29 -7.86 7.32
N LEU A 122 -14.64 -9.02 7.23
CA LEU A 122 -13.25 -9.11 6.77
C LEU A 122 -13.07 -8.69 5.31
N ARG A 123 -14.07 -8.96 4.46
CA ARG A 123 -14.04 -8.51 3.07
C ARG A 123 -14.16 -6.99 3.00
N LEU A 124 -15.06 -6.41 3.79
CA LEU A 124 -15.21 -4.95 3.91
C LEU A 124 -13.92 -4.28 4.42
N LEU A 125 -13.25 -4.88 5.41
CA LEU A 125 -11.96 -4.40 5.91
C LEU A 125 -10.89 -4.40 4.81
N GLY A 126 -10.79 -5.48 4.04
CA GLY A 126 -9.87 -5.59 2.90
C GLY A 126 -10.16 -4.54 1.82
N LEU A 127 -11.43 -4.36 1.46
CA LEU A 127 -11.84 -3.34 0.49
C LEU A 127 -11.54 -1.92 1.00
N LEU A 128 -11.77 -1.63 2.28
CA LEU A 128 -11.42 -0.35 2.89
C LEU A 128 -9.91 -0.11 2.90
N ALA A 129 -9.12 -1.15 3.22
CA ALA A 129 -7.65 -1.09 3.22
C ALA A 129 -7.05 -0.93 1.81
N VAL A 130 -7.75 -1.40 0.78
CA VAL A 130 -7.42 -1.10 -0.62
C VAL A 130 -7.82 0.33 -0.95
N ALA A 131 -9.07 0.73 -0.67
CA ALA A 131 -9.61 2.05 -1.00
C ALA A 131 -8.77 3.21 -0.43
N ASN A 132 -8.28 3.06 0.81
CA ASN A 132 -7.44 4.05 1.47
C ASN A 132 -5.93 3.88 1.20
N SER A 133 -5.56 2.91 0.33
CA SER A 133 -4.19 2.56 -0.04
C SER A 133 -3.31 2.05 1.12
N SER A 134 -3.90 1.62 2.25
CA SER A 134 -3.14 1.14 3.41
C SER A 134 -2.32 -0.10 3.11
N VAL A 135 -2.96 -1.11 2.51
CA VAL A 135 -2.28 -2.39 2.23
C VAL A 135 -1.20 -2.21 1.16
N LEU A 136 -1.47 -1.39 0.14
CA LEU A 136 -0.52 -1.11 -0.94
C LEU A 136 0.70 -0.35 -0.42
N THR A 137 0.49 0.65 0.44
CA THR A 137 1.56 1.37 1.14
C THR A 137 2.41 0.40 1.96
N MET A 138 1.78 -0.46 2.77
CA MET A 138 2.49 -1.46 3.57
C MET A 138 3.36 -2.38 2.70
N ILE A 139 2.79 -2.99 1.66
CA ILE A 139 3.50 -3.88 0.73
C ILE A 139 4.68 -3.12 0.11
N TYR A 140 4.42 -1.95 -0.46
CA TYR A 140 5.43 -1.20 -1.18
C TYR A 140 6.63 -0.83 -0.30
N PHE A 141 6.40 -0.28 0.89
CA PHE A 141 7.48 0.21 1.74
C PHE A 141 8.26 -0.91 2.45
N THR A 142 7.63 -2.05 2.71
CA THR A 142 8.32 -3.22 3.28
C THR A 142 9.13 -3.97 2.22
N HIS A 143 8.54 -4.23 1.04
CA HIS A 143 9.24 -4.93 -0.04
C HIS A 143 10.27 -4.06 -0.75
N GLY A 144 10.03 -2.76 -0.84
CA GLY A 144 10.97 -1.78 -1.38
C GLY A 144 12.24 -1.63 -0.52
N ARG A 145 12.30 -2.19 0.69
CA ARG A 145 13.46 -2.06 1.61
C ARG A 145 13.89 -0.60 1.77
N MET A 146 12.91 0.29 1.96
CA MET A 146 13.21 1.71 2.15
C MET A 146 13.93 1.93 3.48
N SER A 147 14.80 2.93 3.52
CA SER A 147 15.55 3.28 4.73
C SER A 147 14.60 3.58 5.90
N LEU A 148 14.77 2.89 7.04
CA LEU A 148 13.92 3.07 8.22
C LEU A 148 13.89 4.53 8.71
N PRO A 149 15.02 5.26 8.82
CA PRO A 149 15.01 6.68 9.16
C PRO A 149 14.12 7.56 8.27
N ALA A 150 14.10 7.31 6.95
CA ALA A 150 13.24 8.03 6.02
C ALA A 150 11.76 7.68 6.25
N MET A 151 11.48 6.39 6.39
CA MET A 151 10.10 5.89 6.55
C MET A 151 9.43 6.36 7.83
N ARG A 152 10.19 6.53 8.92
CA ARG A 152 9.67 7.13 10.17
C ARG A 152 9.08 8.52 9.96
N ARG A 153 9.58 9.27 8.98
CA ARG A 153 9.09 10.61 8.64
C ARG A 153 8.04 10.57 7.54
N LEU A 154 8.27 9.78 6.49
CA LEU A 154 7.43 9.77 5.29
C LEU A 154 6.10 9.04 5.50
N LEU A 155 6.06 7.91 6.22
CA LEU A 155 4.82 7.15 6.40
C LEU A 155 3.72 7.92 7.16
N PRO A 156 4.02 8.60 8.29
CA PRO A 156 3.01 9.45 8.94
C PRO A 156 2.48 10.55 8.02
N LEU A 157 3.37 11.19 7.24
CA LEU A 157 2.97 12.23 6.28
C LEU A 157 2.07 11.68 5.17
N LEU A 158 2.40 10.50 4.65
CA LEU A 158 1.58 9.81 3.63
C LEU A 158 0.22 9.40 4.18
N ALA A 159 0.11 9.05 5.47
CA ALA A 159 -1.15 8.71 6.11
C ALA A 159 -2.09 9.91 6.30
N LEU A 160 -1.57 11.15 6.36
CA LEU A 160 -2.40 12.36 6.52
C LEU A 160 -3.38 12.55 5.36
N GLN A 161 -2.97 12.22 4.14
CA GLN A 161 -3.78 12.40 2.95
C GLN A 161 -5.07 11.56 2.94
N PRO A 162 -5.03 10.22 3.10
CA PRO A 162 -6.24 9.42 3.26
C PRO A 162 -6.98 9.73 4.55
N LEU A 163 -6.30 10.10 5.65
CA LEU A 163 -6.96 10.54 6.89
C LEU A 163 -7.86 11.75 6.64
N ALA A 164 -7.36 12.77 5.93
CA ALA A 164 -8.12 13.97 5.55
C ALA A 164 -9.32 13.67 4.64
N ARG A 165 -9.35 12.48 4.00
CA ARG A 165 -10.45 12.01 3.15
C ARG A 165 -11.28 10.89 3.79
N SER A 166 -11.09 10.60 5.09
CA SER A 166 -11.81 9.53 5.78
C SER A 166 -13.32 9.74 5.80
N MET A 167 -13.77 10.98 6.08
CA MET A 167 -15.21 11.30 6.14
C MET A 167 -15.95 11.04 4.82
N PRO A 168 -15.53 11.59 3.66
CA PRO A 168 -16.18 11.29 2.40
C PRO A 168 -16.05 9.81 2.01
N LEU A 169 -14.93 9.16 2.33
CA LEU A 169 -14.73 7.73 2.04
C LEU A 169 -15.71 6.85 2.84
N CYS A 170 -15.84 7.08 4.14
CA CYS A 170 -16.77 6.36 4.99
C CYS A 170 -18.22 6.62 4.62
N ARG A 171 -18.58 7.85 4.24
CA ARG A 171 -19.93 8.12 3.70
C ARG A 171 -20.17 7.38 2.39
N CYS A 172 -19.17 7.28 1.51
CA CYS A 172 -19.26 6.50 0.29
C CYS A 172 -19.49 5.01 0.59
N LEU A 173 -18.73 4.44 1.52
CA LEU A 173 -18.88 3.05 1.96
C LEU A 173 -20.27 2.77 2.55
N LEU A 174 -20.76 3.66 3.42
CA LEU A 174 -22.04 3.46 4.11
C LEU A 174 -23.28 3.74 3.25
N ARG A 175 -23.09 4.24 2.02
CA ARG A 175 -24.17 4.27 1.02
C ARG A 175 -24.44 2.89 0.43
N GLU A 176 -23.48 1.97 0.52
CA GLU A 176 -23.71 0.59 0.10
C GLU A 176 -24.63 -0.13 1.08
N GLU A 177 -25.63 -0.79 0.53
CA GLU A 177 -26.61 -1.54 1.31
C GLU A 177 -25.93 -2.62 2.16
N GLY A 178 -26.37 -2.76 3.42
CA GLY A 178 -25.85 -3.76 4.34
C GLY A 178 -24.42 -3.51 4.85
N ALA A 179 -23.78 -2.36 4.58
CA ALA A 179 -22.41 -2.10 5.03
C ALA A 179 -22.31 -1.72 6.52
N ALA A 180 -23.39 -1.22 7.13
CA ALA A 180 -23.37 -0.71 8.51
C ALA A 180 -23.10 -1.81 9.56
N ALA A 181 -23.80 -2.94 9.48
CA ALA A 181 -23.62 -4.07 10.40
C ALA A 181 -22.19 -4.67 10.37
N PRO A 182 -21.61 -5.03 9.22
CA PRO A 182 -20.24 -5.52 9.18
C PRO A 182 -19.22 -4.46 9.63
N MET A 183 -19.49 -3.18 9.40
CA MET A 183 -18.63 -2.11 9.91
C MET A 183 -18.65 -2.03 11.45
N HIS A 184 -19.83 -2.16 12.06
CA HIS A 184 -19.96 -2.19 13.51
C HIS A 184 -19.24 -3.40 14.11
N ALA A 185 -19.38 -4.59 13.49
CA ALA A 185 -18.65 -5.79 13.91
C ALA A 185 -17.12 -5.61 13.81
N LEU A 186 -16.62 -4.96 12.75
CA LEU A 186 -15.20 -4.61 12.65
C LEU A 186 -14.75 -3.67 13.76
N TYR A 187 -15.54 -2.65 14.08
CA TYR A 187 -15.21 -1.72 15.14
C TYR A 187 -15.12 -2.43 16.49
N GLN A 188 -16.07 -3.30 16.83
CA GLN A 188 -16.03 -4.09 18.05
C GLN A 188 -14.80 -5.00 18.11
N ALA A 189 -14.45 -5.67 17.01
CA ALA A 189 -13.27 -6.51 16.94
C ALA A 189 -11.97 -5.70 17.12
N VAL A 190 -11.88 -4.52 16.51
CA VAL A 190 -10.75 -3.61 16.67
C VAL A 190 -10.67 -3.11 18.12
N ALA A 191 -11.79 -2.70 18.73
CA ALA A 191 -11.82 -2.27 20.13
C ALA A 191 -11.35 -3.39 21.07
N ALA A 192 -11.89 -4.61 20.91
CA ALA A 192 -11.48 -5.77 21.70
C ALA A 192 -9.98 -6.08 21.57
N ALA A 193 -9.41 -5.94 20.36
CA ALA A 193 -7.98 -6.15 20.15
C ALA A 193 -7.10 -5.11 20.85
N HIS A 194 -7.59 -3.87 21.07
CA HIS A 194 -6.84 -2.86 21.83
C HIS A 194 -6.92 -3.07 23.34
N GLU A 195 -8.01 -3.64 23.84
CA GLU A 195 -8.18 -3.94 25.28
C GLU A 195 -7.46 -5.23 25.71
N ALA A 196 -7.23 -6.16 24.79
CA ALA A 196 -6.61 -7.46 25.08
C ALA A 196 -5.26 -7.40 25.85
N PRO A 197 -4.32 -6.48 25.55
CA PRO A 197 -3.06 -6.37 26.29
C PRO A 197 -3.21 -5.89 27.74
N LEU A 198 -4.35 -5.31 28.11
CA LEU A 198 -4.61 -4.77 29.44
C LEU A 198 -5.27 -5.78 30.38
N LEU A 199 -5.51 -7.02 29.93
CA LEU A 199 -6.07 -8.09 30.76
C LEU A 199 -5.05 -8.55 31.84
N PRO A 200 -5.48 -8.77 33.09
CA PRO A 200 -6.87 -8.81 33.58
C PRO A 200 -7.41 -7.48 34.12
N VAL A 201 -6.63 -6.40 34.08
CA VAL A 201 -6.97 -5.09 34.68
C VAL A 201 -8.04 -4.35 33.86
N ALA A 202 -8.12 -4.65 32.57
CA ALA A 202 -9.23 -4.22 31.74
C ALA A 202 -10.52 -4.87 32.24
N SER A 203 -11.37 -4.05 32.89
CA SER A 203 -12.81 -4.29 32.81
C SER A 203 -13.14 -4.40 31.33
N LEU A 204 -13.93 -5.40 30.92
CA LEU A 204 -14.65 -5.36 29.64
C LEU A 204 -15.65 -4.20 29.68
N ALA A 205 -15.14 -2.99 29.87
CA ALA A 205 -15.87 -1.76 29.87
C ALA A 205 -16.63 -1.75 28.54
N VAL A 206 -17.92 -1.44 28.64
CA VAL A 206 -18.84 -1.43 27.51
C VAL A 206 -18.20 -0.63 26.39
N VAL A 207 -17.76 -1.32 25.33
CA VAL A 207 -17.26 -0.65 24.12
C VAL A 207 -18.39 0.28 23.68
N PRO A 208 -18.16 1.59 23.61
CA PRO A 208 -19.24 2.53 23.37
C PRO A 208 -19.91 2.22 22.05
N ASP A 209 -21.25 2.18 22.05
CA ASP A 209 -22.00 1.96 20.82
C ASP A 209 -21.89 3.20 19.93
N LEU A 210 -20.98 3.13 18.96
CA LEU A 210 -20.76 4.18 17.98
C LEU A 210 -21.70 4.02 16.80
N GLY A 211 -22.34 5.11 16.40
CA GLY A 211 -23.04 5.17 15.11
C GLY A 211 -22.11 4.73 13.96
N PRO A 212 -22.67 4.16 12.87
CA PRO A 212 -21.91 3.45 11.84
C PRO A 212 -20.82 4.29 11.17
N LEU A 213 -21.05 5.61 11.04
CA LEU A 213 -20.06 6.55 10.52
C LEU A 213 -18.83 6.67 11.42
N HIS A 214 -19.02 6.79 12.73
CA HIS A 214 -17.93 6.89 13.69
C HIS A 214 -17.16 5.57 13.81
N ALA A 215 -17.88 4.44 13.78
CA ALA A 215 -17.28 3.11 13.67
C ALA A 215 -16.37 3.00 12.43
N CYS A 216 -16.86 3.45 11.26
CA CYS A 216 -16.06 3.47 10.03
C CYS A 216 -14.82 4.37 10.15
N LEU A 217 -14.96 5.58 10.69
CA LEU A 217 -13.85 6.50 10.88
C LEU A 217 -12.78 5.90 11.79
N ALA A 218 -13.18 5.25 12.88
CA ALA A 218 -12.27 4.59 13.81
C ALA A 218 -11.52 3.43 13.14
N VAL A 219 -12.23 2.54 12.43
CA VAL A 219 -11.61 1.42 11.70
C VAL A 219 -10.67 1.91 10.59
N ASN A 220 -11.06 2.95 9.84
CA ASN A 220 -10.22 3.52 8.79
C ASN A 220 -8.95 4.18 9.36
N ALA A 221 -9.07 4.95 10.45
CA ALA A 221 -7.93 5.54 11.13
C ALA A 221 -6.98 4.46 11.66
N TRP A 222 -7.53 3.38 12.24
CA TRP A 222 -6.74 2.23 12.67
C TRP A 222 -5.99 1.59 11.50
N LEU A 223 -6.64 1.32 10.36
CA LEU A 223 -5.96 0.78 9.18
C LEU A 223 -4.80 1.68 8.71
N LEU A 224 -5.03 2.98 8.66
CA LEU A 224 -4.01 3.93 8.23
C LEU A 224 -2.81 3.96 9.19
N LEU A 225 -3.06 4.04 10.50
CA LEU A 225 -1.99 4.12 11.50
C LEU A 225 -1.32 2.78 11.76
N ALA A 226 -2.09 1.71 11.98
CA ALA A 226 -1.55 0.40 12.30
C ALA A 226 -0.93 -0.26 11.06
N VAL A 227 -1.67 -0.34 9.95
CA VAL A 227 -1.24 -1.09 8.76
C VAL A 227 -0.29 -0.28 7.88
N SER A 228 -0.48 1.04 7.74
CA SER A 228 0.34 1.84 6.82
C SER A 228 1.55 2.50 7.49
N VAL A 229 1.56 2.61 8.81
CA VAL A 229 2.66 3.25 9.56
C VAL A 229 3.33 2.27 10.52
N ALA A 230 2.63 1.79 11.56
CA ALA A 230 3.25 1.02 12.64
C ALA A 230 3.81 -0.33 12.17
N LEU A 231 3.02 -1.09 11.39
CA LEU A 231 3.40 -2.39 10.87
C LEU A 231 4.61 -2.33 9.93
N PRO A 232 4.65 -1.50 8.86
CA PRO A 232 5.81 -1.41 7.98
C PRO A 232 7.07 -0.94 8.72
N LEU A 233 6.95 0.00 9.67
CA LEU A 233 8.10 0.41 10.50
C LEU A 233 8.63 -0.72 11.37
N SER A 234 7.74 -1.52 11.95
CA SER A 234 8.09 -2.68 12.77
C SER A 234 8.77 -3.77 11.93
N LEU A 235 8.23 -4.05 10.74
CA LEU A 235 8.80 -5.01 9.79
C LEU A 235 10.19 -4.57 9.30
N LEU A 236 10.34 -3.30 8.92
CA LEU A 236 11.64 -2.75 8.51
C LEU A 236 12.67 -2.82 9.65
N ARG A 237 12.27 -2.50 10.89
CA ARG A 237 13.15 -2.64 12.07
C ARG A 237 13.60 -4.08 12.28
N LEU A 238 12.68 -5.05 12.19
CA LEU A 238 13.01 -6.48 12.33
C LEU A 238 13.96 -6.94 11.21
N MET A 239 13.74 -6.48 9.98
CA MET A 239 14.61 -6.78 8.84
C MET A 239 16.02 -6.20 9.02
N GLU A 240 16.14 -4.95 9.50
CA GLU A 240 17.42 -4.31 9.81
C GLU A 240 18.15 -5.04 10.94
N GLN A 241 17.45 -5.39 12.03
CA GLN A 241 18.03 -6.15 13.15
C GLN A 241 18.55 -7.53 12.72
N ARG A 242 17.78 -8.26 11.91
CA ARG A 242 18.22 -9.56 11.36
C ARG A 242 19.44 -9.41 10.45
N THR A 243 19.46 -8.36 9.63
CA THR A 243 20.61 -8.08 8.75
C THR A 243 21.85 -7.70 9.56
N ALA A 244 21.70 -6.95 10.64
CA ALA A 244 22.79 -6.59 11.54
C ALA A 244 23.33 -7.80 12.30
N ALA A 245 22.46 -8.65 12.85
CA ALA A 245 22.85 -9.88 13.55
C ALA A 245 23.54 -10.90 12.62
N ALA A 246 23.13 -10.95 11.34
CA ALA A 246 23.74 -11.81 10.35
C ALA A 246 25.10 -11.31 9.81
N ARG A 247 25.50 -10.06 10.11
CA ARG A 247 26.86 -9.61 9.81
C ARG A 247 27.79 -10.21 10.86
N PRO A 248 28.64 -11.19 10.51
CA PRO A 248 29.63 -11.67 11.46
C PRO A 248 30.50 -10.49 11.92
N PRO A 249 30.86 -10.38 13.21
CA PRO A 249 31.79 -9.36 13.69
C PRO A 249 33.08 -9.48 12.89
N ALA A 250 33.29 -8.52 12.00
CA ALA A 250 34.26 -8.63 10.93
C ALA A 250 35.66 -8.26 11.43
N GLN A 251 36.39 -9.27 11.92
CA GLN A 251 37.83 -9.29 11.71
C GLN A 251 38.32 -10.42 10.79
N HIS A 252 37.68 -11.60 10.62
CA HIS A 252 38.39 -12.75 9.96
C HIS A 252 37.72 -13.55 8.82
N ALA A 253 36.52 -13.23 8.30
CA ALA A 253 35.86 -14.12 7.32
C ALA A 253 35.34 -13.48 6.01
N VAL A 254 35.74 -12.23 5.73
CA VAL A 254 35.05 -11.36 4.75
C VAL A 254 35.28 -11.73 3.28
N ALA A 255 36.36 -12.42 2.92
CA ALA A 255 36.63 -12.74 1.50
C ALA A 255 36.00 -14.04 0.99
N GLN A 256 35.81 -15.07 1.82
CA GLN A 256 35.44 -16.42 1.34
C GLN A 256 33.93 -16.72 1.28
N ARG A 257 33.06 -15.96 1.98
CA ARG A 257 31.61 -16.25 2.03
C ARG A 257 30.74 -15.48 1.04
N ALA A 258 31.29 -14.45 0.37
CA ALA A 258 30.53 -13.65 -0.60
C ALA A 258 30.09 -14.47 -1.83
N ALA A 259 30.78 -15.56 -2.16
CA ALA A 259 30.43 -16.43 -3.29
C ALA A 259 29.35 -17.49 -2.96
N SER A 260 29.19 -17.90 -1.69
CA SER A 260 28.26 -18.96 -1.30
C SER A 260 26.88 -18.46 -0.89
N GLN A 261 26.74 -17.20 -0.44
CA GLN A 261 25.47 -16.66 0.06
C GLN A 261 24.47 -16.20 -1.01
N LEU A 262 24.84 -16.15 -2.30
CA LEU A 262 23.87 -15.80 -3.35
C LEU A 262 22.85 -16.93 -3.62
N LYS A 263 23.14 -18.17 -3.21
CA LYS A 263 22.32 -19.35 -3.51
C LYS A 263 21.17 -19.59 -2.51
N ASP A 264 21.21 -18.97 -1.33
CA ASP A 264 20.31 -19.28 -0.20
C ASP A 264 19.19 -18.26 0.06
N MET A 265 19.09 -17.22 -0.78
CA MET A 265 18.01 -16.23 -0.66
C MET A 265 16.65 -16.71 -1.21
N SER A 266 16.53 -17.97 -1.65
CA SER A 266 15.29 -18.54 -2.20
C SER A 266 14.23 -18.87 -1.13
N GLY A 267 14.63 -19.14 0.12
CA GLY A 267 13.72 -19.52 1.21
C GLY A 267 12.80 -18.38 1.69
N VAL A 268 13.21 -17.12 1.53
CA VAL A 268 12.44 -15.93 1.95
C VAL A 268 11.40 -15.53 0.87
N ALA A 269 11.46 -16.11 -0.33
CA ALA A 269 10.55 -15.78 -1.44
C ALA A 269 9.19 -16.53 -1.37
N TRP A 270 9.04 -17.57 -0.55
CA TRP A 270 7.84 -18.41 -0.54
C TRP A 270 6.55 -17.70 -0.06
N PRO A 271 6.50 -17.05 1.11
CA PRO A 271 5.30 -16.32 1.53
C PRO A 271 5.01 -15.12 0.61
N MET A 272 6.04 -14.59 -0.05
CA MET A 272 5.95 -13.49 -1.01
C MET A 272 5.36 -13.93 -2.36
N ARG A 273 5.71 -15.12 -2.85
CA ARG A 273 5.09 -15.74 -4.03
C ARG A 273 3.65 -16.17 -3.74
N ALA A 274 3.36 -16.64 -2.53
CA ALA A 274 2.01 -16.99 -2.12
C ALA A 274 1.09 -15.76 -2.06
N PHE A 275 1.58 -14.62 -1.55
CA PHE A 275 0.81 -13.37 -1.49
C PHE A 275 0.64 -12.69 -2.87
N LEU A 276 1.69 -12.66 -3.69
CA LEU A 276 1.58 -12.19 -5.08
C LEU A 276 0.68 -13.13 -5.90
N GLY A 277 0.77 -14.44 -5.67
CA GLY A 277 -0.11 -15.44 -6.24
C GLY A 277 -1.57 -15.22 -5.83
N SER A 278 -1.86 -14.97 -4.55
CA SER A 278 -3.23 -14.71 -4.10
C SER A 278 -3.79 -13.40 -4.67
N SER A 279 -2.96 -12.36 -4.79
CA SER A 279 -3.33 -11.10 -5.41
C SER A 279 -3.62 -11.25 -6.92
N LEU A 280 -2.80 -12.02 -7.63
CA LEU A 280 -3.00 -12.33 -9.05
C LEU A 280 -4.22 -13.22 -9.27
N VAL A 281 -4.47 -14.20 -8.40
CA VAL A 281 -5.70 -15.02 -8.41
C VAL A 281 -6.91 -14.13 -8.18
N TRP A 282 -6.83 -13.13 -7.28
CA TRP A 282 -7.95 -12.20 -7.09
C TRP A 282 -8.19 -11.32 -8.31
N CYS A 283 -7.13 -10.76 -8.92
CA CYS A 283 -7.25 -10.00 -10.15
C CYS A 283 -7.80 -10.86 -11.32
N ALA A 284 -7.37 -12.11 -11.43
CA ALA A 284 -7.85 -13.04 -12.46
C ALA A 284 -9.31 -13.43 -12.24
N ALA A 285 -9.73 -13.66 -10.98
CA ALA A 285 -11.12 -13.97 -10.66
C ALA A 285 -12.05 -12.77 -10.91
N GLU A 286 -11.63 -11.55 -10.59
CA GLU A 286 -12.38 -10.33 -10.94
C GLU A 286 -12.47 -10.12 -12.46
N LEU A 287 -11.37 -10.31 -13.19
CA LEU A 287 -11.37 -10.25 -14.66
C LEU A 287 -12.25 -11.36 -15.29
N GLY A 288 -12.23 -12.56 -14.72
CA GLY A 288 -13.07 -13.68 -15.13
C GLY A 288 -14.56 -13.42 -14.88
N LEU A 289 -14.91 -12.85 -13.72
CA LEU A 289 -16.29 -12.45 -13.42
C LEU A 289 -16.80 -11.39 -14.39
N LEU A 290 -15.96 -10.40 -14.72
CA LEU A 290 -16.28 -9.36 -15.68
C LEU A 290 -16.44 -9.91 -17.10
N ALA A 291 -15.54 -10.80 -17.53
CA ALA A 291 -15.65 -11.47 -18.82
C ALA A 291 -16.93 -12.32 -18.91
N TRP A 292 -17.27 -13.04 -17.85
CA TRP A 292 -18.50 -13.83 -17.76
C TRP A 292 -19.74 -12.94 -17.85
N GLN A 293 -19.79 -11.81 -17.14
CA GLN A 293 -20.91 -10.88 -17.20
C GLN A 293 -21.08 -10.28 -18.60
N VAL A 294 -19.99 -9.92 -19.28
CA VAL A 294 -20.03 -9.36 -20.64
C VAL A 294 -20.48 -10.40 -21.67
N VAL A 295 -19.96 -11.62 -21.60
CA VAL A 295 -20.33 -12.70 -22.53
C VAL A 295 -21.73 -13.22 -22.25
N GLY A 296 -22.09 -13.43 -20.99
CA GLY A 296 -23.42 -13.89 -20.57
C GLY A 296 -24.53 -12.92 -20.95
N GLN A 297 -24.30 -11.60 -20.81
CA GLN A 297 -25.28 -10.60 -21.26
C GLN A 297 -25.43 -10.54 -22.79
N ARG A 298 -24.40 -10.86 -23.57
CA ARG A 298 -24.51 -10.95 -25.03
C ARG A 298 -25.29 -12.19 -25.46
N ALA A 299 -25.05 -13.34 -24.84
CA ALA A 299 -25.75 -14.59 -25.16
C ALA A 299 -27.26 -14.49 -24.88
N LEU A 300 -27.63 -13.88 -23.76
CA LEU A 300 -29.05 -13.67 -23.40
C LEU A 300 -29.77 -12.69 -24.33
N ARG A 301 -29.04 -11.77 -24.98
CA ARG A 301 -29.60 -10.84 -25.98
C ARG A 301 -29.69 -11.40 -27.39
N SER A 302 -28.97 -12.47 -27.71
CA SER A 302 -29.06 -13.12 -29.04
C SER A 302 -30.17 -14.17 -29.13
N THR A 303 -30.74 -14.59 -27.99
CA THR A 303 -31.80 -15.59 -27.91
C THR A 303 -33.19 -15.00 -27.63
N ALA A 304 -33.28 -13.68 -27.47
CA ALA A 304 -34.52 -12.92 -27.34
C ALA A 304 -34.73 -12.10 -28.61
#